data_AF-A0A2S5E8S9-F1
#
_entry.id   AF-A0A2S5E8S9-F1
#
_cell.length_a   1.000
_cell.length_b   1.000
_cell.length_c   1.000
_cell.angle_alpha   90.00
_cell.angle_beta   90.00
_cell.angle_gamma   90.00
#
_symmetry.space_group_name_H-M   'P 1'
#
loop_
_entity.id
_entity.type
_entity.pdbx_description
1 polymer ?
#
loop_
_entity_poly.entity_id
_entity_poly.type
_entity_poly.pdbx_seq_one_letter_code
_entity_poly.pdbx_strand_id
1 'polypeptide(L)'
;MNDEIIYDYYLSKAKTYKDVELAQVKKEIQGKLKKDINIQDFYPTADDLKNLPQDSVLIKISFTLKKPYTSKDEGEFHIIDGKIFENPIFRDKLTGLPMVRPSTWKGHLRYAAGKVELDEVKKKKLITRLFGSETVEGDDEETSKGRLYFYPTFFEEEAEKDVITPLKRDTRTPTKKGPIPLEVIKPGKNGDFYLLYLPYPKGKDFKEDEIKEDLEFLAETLKLMFYAYGFSAKKTSGFGIIEQLQDKNVEIYPEDMKSIFSILYTEVNKTVNHGAYK
;
A
#
# COMPACT_ATOMS: atom_id res chain seq x y z
N MET A 1 34.80 -23.68 -16.81
CA MET A 1 33.99 -23.22 -15.67
C MET A 1 33.56 -21.81 -16.02
N ASN A 2 32.27 -21.59 -16.28
CA ASN A 2 31.76 -20.24 -16.50
C ASN A 2 31.81 -19.51 -15.16
N ASP A 3 32.59 -18.44 -15.06
CA ASP A 3 32.46 -17.51 -13.95
C ASP A 3 31.07 -16.88 -14.04
N GLU A 4 30.17 -17.31 -13.16
CA GLU A 4 28.89 -16.64 -12.93
C GLU A 4 29.19 -15.20 -12.52
N ILE A 5 28.90 -14.26 -13.43
CA ILE A 5 28.99 -12.84 -13.15
C ILE A 5 27.85 -12.50 -12.19
N ILE A 6 28.17 -12.35 -10.91
CA ILE A 6 27.22 -11.96 -9.89
C ILE A 6 27.16 -10.42 -9.87
N TYR A 7 26.08 -9.85 -10.40
CA TYR A 7 25.86 -8.40 -10.47
C TYR A 7 25.40 -7.79 -9.14
N ASP A 8 24.96 -8.61 -8.18
CA ASP A 8 24.61 -8.16 -6.85
C ASP A 8 25.87 -8.13 -5.96
N TYR A 9 26.29 -6.94 -5.55
CA TYR A 9 27.48 -6.73 -4.71
C TYR A 9 27.45 -7.61 -3.44
N TYR A 10 26.27 -7.86 -2.85
CA TYR A 10 26.14 -8.71 -1.66
C TYR A 10 26.39 -10.18 -1.97
N LEU A 11 25.77 -10.69 -3.04
CA LEU A 11 25.93 -12.09 -3.44
C LEU A 11 27.31 -12.37 -4.03
N SER A 12 28.00 -11.35 -4.58
CA SER A 12 29.38 -11.48 -5.04
C SER A 12 30.34 -11.90 -3.92
N LYS A 13 29.98 -11.57 -2.66
CA LYS A 13 30.70 -11.93 -1.44
C LYS A 13 30.17 -13.19 -0.76
N ALA A 14 29.03 -13.75 -1.22
CA ALA A 14 28.43 -14.93 -0.60
C ALA A 14 29.28 -16.21 -0.72
N LYS A 15 30.25 -16.25 -1.66
CA LYS A 15 31.24 -17.35 -1.74
C LYS A 15 32.25 -17.34 -0.57
N THR A 16 32.37 -16.23 0.15
CA THR A 16 33.44 -15.99 1.14
C THR A 16 32.91 -15.76 2.56
N TYR A 17 31.65 -15.33 2.71
CA TYR A 17 31.04 -14.94 3.98
C TYR A 17 29.83 -15.81 4.32
N LYS A 18 29.64 -16.10 5.61
CA LYS A 18 28.40 -16.73 6.12
C LYS A 18 27.24 -15.73 6.09
N ASP A 19 25.99 -16.22 6.03
CA ASP A 19 24.77 -15.38 5.99
C ASP A 19 24.75 -14.27 7.06
N VAL A 20 25.28 -14.55 8.25
CA VAL A 20 25.38 -13.59 9.37
C VAL A 20 26.32 -12.43 9.05
N GLU A 21 27.46 -12.72 8.42
CA GLU A 21 28.46 -11.72 8.05
C GLU A 21 27.96 -10.87 6.89
N LEU A 22 27.28 -11.47 5.90
CA LEU A 22 26.61 -10.74 4.82
C LEU A 22 25.56 -9.75 5.35
N ALA A 23 24.74 -10.18 6.32
CA ALA A 23 23.74 -9.32 6.94
C ALA A 23 24.37 -8.16 7.74
N GLN A 24 25.48 -8.39 8.45
CA GLN A 24 26.22 -7.34 9.17
C GLN A 24 26.78 -6.29 8.19
N VAL A 25 27.43 -6.73 7.11
CA VAL A 25 27.97 -5.83 6.07
C VAL A 25 26.86 -5.00 5.42
N LYS A 26 25.71 -5.61 5.11
CA LYS A 26 24.53 -4.90 4.61
C LYS A 26 24.05 -3.82 5.59
N LYS A 27 24.00 -4.13 6.89
CA LYS A 27 23.58 -3.18 7.93
C LYS A 27 24.54 -1.99 8.05
N GLU A 28 25.85 -2.22 7.96
CA GLU A 28 26.85 -1.15 8.00
C GLU A 28 26.74 -0.19 6.81
N ILE A 29 26.56 -0.73 5.59
CA ILE A 29 26.39 0.09 4.38
C ILE A 29 25.10 0.91 4.45
N GLN A 30 23.99 0.28 4.86
CA GLN A 30 22.72 1.00 5.07
C GLN A 30 22.84 2.11 6.12
N GLY A 31 23.57 1.86 7.22
CA GLY A 31 23.82 2.88 8.24
C GLY A 31 24.58 4.11 7.72
N LYS A 32 25.45 3.93 6.72
CA LYS A 32 26.15 5.04 6.05
C LYS A 32 25.24 5.83 5.10
N LEU A 33 24.32 5.16 4.40
CA LEU A 33 23.39 5.78 3.45
C LEU A 33 22.26 6.58 4.12
N LYS A 34 21.85 6.19 5.34
CA LYS A 34 20.73 6.82 6.05
C LYS A 34 20.93 8.29 6.44
N LYS A 35 22.17 8.80 6.48
CA LYS A 35 22.45 10.13 7.06
C LYS A 35 21.92 11.33 6.26
N ASP A 36 21.61 11.14 4.98
CA ASP A 36 21.30 12.25 4.07
C ASP A 36 19.96 12.11 3.33
N ILE A 37 19.09 11.16 3.70
CA ILE A 37 17.83 10.91 2.97
C ILE A 37 16.65 11.58 3.67
N ASN A 38 16.02 12.54 2.99
CA ASN A 38 14.74 13.11 3.40
C ASN A 38 13.60 12.34 2.72
N ILE A 39 12.71 11.73 3.50
CA ILE A 39 11.57 10.96 2.96
C ILE A 39 10.60 11.83 2.14
N GLN A 40 10.58 13.14 2.40
CA GLN A 40 9.70 14.07 1.69
C GLN A 40 10.07 14.22 0.21
N ASP A 41 11.33 13.93 -0.15
CA ASP A 41 11.81 13.99 -1.53
C ASP A 41 11.18 12.90 -2.43
N PHE A 42 10.54 11.89 -1.83
CA PHE A 42 9.82 10.83 -2.57
C PHE A 42 8.37 11.18 -2.88
N TYR A 43 7.86 12.29 -2.34
CA TYR A 43 6.45 12.68 -2.45
C TYR A 43 6.25 13.85 -3.40
N PRO A 44 5.16 13.83 -4.19
CA PRO A 44 4.78 14.97 -4.99
C PRO A 44 4.22 16.07 -4.08
N THR A 45 4.42 17.30 -4.51
CA THR A 45 3.90 18.50 -3.88
C THR A 45 2.76 19.09 -4.71
N ALA A 46 2.01 20.02 -4.12
CA ALA A 46 0.98 20.76 -4.87
C ALA A 46 1.57 21.56 -6.04
N ASP A 47 2.84 21.98 -5.95
CA ASP A 47 3.50 22.73 -7.03
C ASP A 47 3.80 21.86 -8.25
N ASP A 48 4.00 20.55 -8.07
CA ASP A 48 4.25 19.62 -9.18
C ASP A 48 3.08 19.52 -10.16
N LEU A 49 1.84 19.76 -9.67
CA LEU A 49 0.62 19.79 -10.49
C LEU A 49 0.69 20.82 -11.63
N LYS A 50 1.47 21.89 -11.47
CA LYS A 50 1.66 22.93 -12.52
C LYS A 50 2.29 22.37 -13.79
N ASN A 51 3.05 21.27 -13.67
CA ASN A 51 3.73 20.59 -14.78
C ASN A 51 2.95 19.37 -15.29
N LEU A 52 1.79 19.07 -14.69
CA LEU A 52 0.96 17.93 -15.04
C LEU A 52 -0.22 18.37 -15.92
N PRO A 53 -0.87 17.44 -16.63
CA PRO A 53 -2.05 17.78 -17.40
C PRO A 53 -3.16 18.40 -16.55
N GLN A 54 -3.95 19.28 -17.16
CA GLN A 54 -5.13 19.86 -16.51
C GLN A 54 -6.04 18.77 -15.94
N ASP A 55 -6.67 19.07 -14.79
CA ASP A 55 -7.54 18.17 -14.01
C ASP A 55 -6.81 16.97 -13.37
N SER A 56 -5.48 17.03 -13.28
CA SER A 56 -4.72 16.14 -12.39
C SER A 56 -5.05 16.45 -10.93
N VAL A 57 -5.20 15.41 -10.11
CA VAL A 57 -5.55 15.55 -8.70
C VAL A 57 -4.55 14.79 -7.85
N LEU A 58 -3.89 15.51 -6.94
CA LEU A 58 -3.07 14.93 -5.89
C LEU A 58 -3.92 14.71 -4.63
N ILE A 59 -3.92 13.48 -4.15
CA ILE A 59 -4.64 13.03 -2.96
C ILE A 59 -3.60 12.65 -1.92
N LYS A 60 -3.56 13.39 -0.81
CA LYS A 60 -2.71 13.11 0.35
C LYS A 60 -3.60 12.82 1.56
N ILE A 61 -3.36 11.68 2.19
CA ILE A 61 -4.09 11.23 3.37
C ILE A 61 -3.10 10.85 4.47
N SER A 62 -3.08 11.62 5.54
CA SER A 62 -2.30 11.30 6.75
C SER A 62 -3.17 10.46 7.70
N PHE A 63 -2.81 9.20 7.89
CA PHE A 63 -3.60 8.25 8.65
C PHE A 63 -2.88 7.71 9.89
N THR A 64 -3.67 7.23 10.84
CA THR A 64 -3.18 6.47 12.01
C THR A 64 -3.69 5.03 11.93
N LEU A 65 -2.84 4.05 12.16
CA LEU A 65 -3.21 2.63 12.12
C LEU A 65 -4.11 2.26 13.30
N LYS A 66 -5.35 1.82 13.03
CA LYS A 66 -6.23 1.22 14.05
C LYS A 66 -5.88 -0.24 14.31
N LYS A 67 -5.38 -0.94 13.28
CA LYS A 67 -4.94 -2.33 13.34
C LYS A 67 -3.52 -2.45 12.80
N PRO A 68 -2.74 -3.45 13.26
CA PRO A 68 -1.35 -3.55 12.87
C PRO A 68 -1.19 -3.67 11.35
N TYR A 69 -0.08 -3.18 10.82
CA TYR A 69 0.33 -3.38 9.44
C TYR A 69 1.46 -4.40 9.37
N THR A 70 1.42 -5.27 8.36
CA THR A 70 2.53 -6.16 8.02
C THR A 70 2.51 -6.39 6.52
N SER A 71 3.67 -6.65 5.95
CA SER A 71 3.85 -6.99 4.55
C SER A 71 4.59 -8.32 4.49
N LYS A 72 4.36 -9.08 3.42
CA LYS A 72 5.28 -10.16 3.09
C LYS A 72 6.53 -9.53 2.46
N ASP A 73 7.64 -9.55 3.20
CA ASP A 73 8.96 -9.35 2.61
C ASP A 73 9.43 -10.67 1.98
N GLU A 74 10.10 -10.56 0.84
CA GLU A 74 10.78 -11.67 0.16
C GLU A 74 12.30 -11.55 0.31
N GLY A 75 12.77 -10.57 1.09
CA GLY A 75 14.18 -10.34 1.38
C GLY A 75 14.85 -11.57 2.00
N GLU A 76 15.89 -12.03 1.31
CA GLU A 76 16.80 -13.05 1.81
C GLU A 76 17.60 -12.44 2.98
N PHE A 77 17.54 -13.07 4.16
CA PHE A 77 18.41 -12.77 5.32
C PHE A 77 18.10 -11.52 6.17
N HIS A 78 16.90 -11.41 6.75
CA HIS A 78 16.67 -10.47 7.87
C HIS A 78 17.15 -11.08 9.19
N ILE A 79 18.21 -10.53 9.76
CA ILE A 79 18.72 -10.96 11.07
C ILE A 79 18.26 -9.98 12.15
N ILE A 80 17.53 -10.49 13.13
CA ILE A 80 17.19 -9.77 14.36
C ILE A 80 17.80 -10.56 15.52
N ASP A 81 18.60 -9.91 16.36
CA ASP A 81 19.30 -10.52 17.51
C ASP A 81 20.17 -11.74 17.15
N GLY A 82 20.84 -11.71 15.99
CA GLY A 82 21.71 -12.79 15.55
C GLY A 82 20.98 -14.04 15.01
N LYS A 83 19.65 -14.01 14.87
CA LYS A 83 18.85 -15.08 14.26
C LYS A 83 18.13 -14.60 13.01
N ILE A 84 18.01 -15.48 12.02
CA ILE A 84 17.17 -15.25 10.84
C ILE A 84 15.71 -15.14 11.33
N PHE A 85 15.09 -14.02 10.99
CA PHE A 85 13.69 -13.75 11.28
C PHE A 85 12.86 -14.16 10.07
N GLU A 86 11.89 -15.07 10.27
CA GLU A 86 11.20 -15.74 9.17
C GLU A 86 10.19 -14.86 8.42
N ASN A 87 9.52 -13.93 9.10
CA ASN A 87 8.46 -13.10 8.50
C ASN A 87 8.72 -11.59 8.71
N PRO A 88 9.83 -11.05 8.18
CA PRO A 88 10.18 -9.65 8.35
C PRO A 88 9.21 -8.75 7.58
N ILE A 89 9.11 -7.50 8.03
CA ILE A 89 8.40 -6.47 7.28
C ILE A 89 9.30 -5.94 6.17
N PHE A 90 8.68 -5.65 5.04
CA PHE A 90 9.35 -5.12 3.88
C PHE A 90 9.87 -3.72 4.18
N ARG A 91 11.13 -3.49 3.82
CA ARG A 91 11.81 -2.21 3.95
C ARG A 91 12.29 -1.72 2.61
N ASP A 92 12.21 -0.42 2.40
CA ASP A 92 12.87 0.19 1.27
C ASP A 92 14.40 0.06 1.40
N LYS A 93 15.07 -0.17 0.26
CA LYS A 93 16.52 -0.47 0.27
C LYS A 93 17.36 0.78 0.55
N LEU A 94 16.89 1.96 0.15
CA LEU A 94 17.61 3.22 0.28
C LEU A 94 17.47 3.77 1.71
N THR A 95 16.23 3.91 2.17
CA THR A 95 15.90 4.47 3.50
C THR A 95 16.06 3.45 4.62
N GLY A 96 15.92 2.15 4.33
CA GLY A 96 15.86 1.10 5.35
C GLY A 96 14.61 1.17 6.24
N LEU A 97 13.63 2.00 5.92
CA LEU A 97 12.38 2.15 6.66
C LEU A 97 11.35 1.09 6.22
N PRO A 98 10.53 0.57 7.14
CA PRO A 98 9.36 -0.22 6.76
C PRO A 98 8.48 0.58 5.78
N MET A 99 8.02 -0.06 4.71
CA MET A 99 7.19 0.65 3.72
C MET A 99 6.01 -0.15 3.18
N VAL A 100 4.93 0.56 2.87
CA VAL A 100 3.89 0.08 1.96
C VAL A 100 4.34 0.41 0.53
N ARG A 101 4.53 -0.62 -0.30
CA ARG A 101 4.95 -0.44 -1.69
C ARG A 101 3.83 0.19 -2.54
N PRO A 102 4.16 0.98 -3.57
CA PRO A 102 3.18 1.46 -4.55
C PRO A 102 2.32 0.34 -5.15
N SER A 103 2.93 -0.80 -5.48
CA SER A 103 2.22 -1.97 -6.01
C SER A 103 1.30 -2.62 -4.99
N THR A 104 1.66 -2.60 -3.70
CA THR A 104 0.83 -3.07 -2.59
C THR A 104 -0.39 -2.18 -2.42
N TRP A 105 -0.22 -0.85 -2.45
CA TRP A 105 -1.34 0.09 -2.47
C TRP A 105 -2.27 -0.15 -3.66
N LYS A 106 -1.70 -0.22 -4.88
CA LYS A 106 -2.47 -0.50 -6.10
C LYS A 106 -3.30 -1.77 -5.98
N GLY A 107 -2.69 -2.87 -5.52
CA GLY A 107 -3.36 -4.15 -5.37
C GLY A 107 -4.49 -4.13 -4.33
N HIS A 108 -4.28 -3.46 -3.20
CA HIS A 108 -5.31 -3.32 -2.17
C HIS A 108 -6.46 -2.41 -2.60
N LEU A 109 -6.16 -1.29 -3.25
CA LEU A 109 -7.18 -0.38 -3.76
C LEU A 109 -7.98 -1.02 -4.90
N ARG A 110 -7.33 -1.73 -5.83
CA ARG A 110 -8.01 -2.49 -6.91
C ARG A 110 -8.92 -3.58 -6.35
N TYR A 111 -8.49 -4.26 -5.28
CA TYR A 111 -9.34 -5.23 -4.57
C TYR A 111 -10.58 -4.56 -3.97
N ALA A 112 -10.41 -3.42 -3.30
CA ALA A 112 -11.53 -2.65 -2.74
C ALA A 112 -12.48 -2.14 -3.84
N ALA A 113 -11.93 -1.74 -4.99
CA ALA A 113 -12.71 -1.27 -6.13
C ALA A 113 -13.68 -2.34 -6.64
N GLY A 114 -13.24 -3.60 -6.66
CA GLY A 114 -14.09 -4.74 -7.02
C GLY A 114 -15.25 -5.00 -6.05
N LYS A 115 -15.21 -4.38 -4.86
CA LYS A 115 -16.21 -4.51 -3.80
C LYS A 115 -17.17 -3.32 -3.71
N VAL A 116 -16.97 -2.28 -4.52
CA VAL A 116 -17.93 -1.17 -4.62
C VAL A 116 -19.26 -1.70 -5.18
N GLU A 117 -20.37 -1.31 -4.53
CA GLU A 117 -21.72 -1.63 -4.97
C GLU A 117 -22.09 -0.75 -6.17
N LEU A 118 -21.93 -1.30 -7.37
CA LEU A 118 -22.21 -0.64 -8.63
C LEU A 118 -22.52 -1.71 -9.70
N ASP A 119 -23.23 -1.34 -10.74
CA ASP A 119 -23.40 -2.17 -11.93
C ASP A 119 -22.05 -2.74 -12.41
N GLU A 120 -22.00 -4.05 -12.69
CA GLU A 120 -20.76 -4.77 -12.97
C GLU A 120 -20.06 -4.28 -14.25
N VAL A 121 -20.83 -3.91 -15.28
CA VAL A 121 -20.27 -3.39 -16.53
C VAL A 121 -19.63 -2.03 -16.29
N LYS A 122 -20.35 -1.15 -15.60
CA LYS A 122 -19.85 0.18 -15.24
C LYS A 122 -18.63 0.11 -14.31
N LYS A 123 -18.67 -0.75 -13.30
CA LYS A 123 -17.57 -0.99 -12.36
C LYS A 123 -16.33 -1.50 -13.07
N LYS A 124 -16.47 -2.49 -13.98
CA LYS A 124 -15.34 -3.00 -14.77
C LYS A 124 -14.71 -1.89 -15.62
N LYS A 125 -15.53 -1.05 -16.26
CA LYS A 125 -15.04 0.10 -17.04
C LYS A 125 -14.21 1.06 -16.17
N LEU A 126 -14.72 1.43 -14.99
CA LEU A 126 -14.03 2.31 -14.04
C LEU A 126 -12.72 1.71 -13.53
N ILE A 127 -12.73 0.42 -13.15
CA ILE A 127 -11.52 -0.28 -12.69
C ILE A 127 -10.46 -0.31 -13.81
N THR A 128 -10.83 -0.66 -15.03
CA THR A 128 -9.88 -0.67 -16.15
C THR A 128 -9.32 0.73 -16.42
N ARG A 129 -10.17 1.76 -16.42
CA ARG A 129 -9.76 3.15 -16.67
C ARG A 129 -8.80 3.68 -15.60
N LEU A 130 -9.08 3.40 -14.32
CA LEU A 130 -8.26 3.86 -13.20
C LEU A 130 -6.95 3.06 -13.04
N PHE A 131 -7.01 1.73 -13.15
CA PHE A 131 -5.88 0.87 -12.81
C PHE A 131 -5.10 0.35 -14.03
N GLY A 132 -5.66 0.48 -15.23
CA GLY A 132 -5.16 -0.10 -16.47
C GLY A 132 -5.65 -1.54 -16.69
N SER A 133 -5.52 -2.01 -17.93
CA SER A 133 -5.76 -3.42 -18.28
C SER A 133 -4.63 -4.32 -17.78
N GLU A 134 -4.95 -5.59 -17.53
CA GLU A 134 -3.93 -6.62 -17.31
C GLU A 134 -3.33 -6.98 -18.67
N THR A 135 -2.00 -7.10 -18.75
CA THR A 135 -1.34 -7.78 -19.87
C THR A 135 -1.79 -9.23 -19.87
N VAL A 136 -2.60 -9.62 -20.84
CA VAL A 136 -2.80 -11.05 -21.14
C VAL A 136 -1.62 -11.47 -22.00
N GLU A 137 -0.84 -12.46 -21.54
CA GLU A 137 0.25 -13.01 -22.34
C GLU A 137 -0.30 -13.54 -23.68
N GLY A 138 0.18 -12.98 -24.80
CA GLY A 138 -0.21 -13.40 -26.15
C GLY A 138 -1.25 -12.51 -26.85
N ASP A 139 -1.72 -11.42 -26.22
CA ASP A 139 -2.52 -10.40 -26.89
C ASP A 139 -1.63 -9.21 -27.32
N ASP A 140 -1.65 -8.87 -28.61
CA ASP A 140 -1.05 -7.66 -29.18
C ASP A 140 -1.92 -6.40 -28.92
N GLU A 141 -2.99 -6.51 -28.11
CA GLU A 141 -3.81 -5.35 -27.75
C GLU A 141 -3.01 -4.34 -26.93
N GLU A 142 -3.09 -3.06 -27.34
CA GLU A 142 -2.46 -1.93 -26.64
C GLU A 142 -2.83 -1.94 -25.16
N THR A 143 -1.84 -2.28 -24.32
CA THR A 143 -1.98 -2.19 -22.86
C THR A 143 -2.35 -0.77 -22.45
N SER A 144 -3.57 -0.60 -21.96
CA SER A 144 -4.05 0.70 -21.53
C SER A 144 -3.46 1.02 -20.15
N LYS A 145 -2.57 2.01 -20.09
CA LYS A 145 -2.08 2.57 -18.82
C LYS A 145 -3.26 3.14 -18.02
N GLY A 146 -3.31 2.84 -16.73
CA GLY A 146 -4.30 3.42 -15.83
C GLY A 146 -4.04 4.89 -15.52
N ARG A 147 -5.06 5.55 -14.98
CA ARG A 147 -5.05 6.96 -14.55
C ARG A 147 -4.47 7.19 -13.14
N LEU A 148 -4.13 6.13 -12.39
CA LEU A 148 -3.64 6.23 -11.01
C LEU A 148 -2.14 5.95 -10.87
N TYR A 149 -1.45 6.85 -10.19
CA TYR A 149 -0.03 6.77 -9.83
C TYR A 149 0.12 6.71 -8.31
N PHE A 150 0.70 5.63 -7.82
CA PHE A 150 0.82 5.34 -6.39
C PHE A 150 2.23 5.67 -5.89
N TYR A 151 2.32 6.21 -4.68
CA TYR A 151 3.56 6.51 -4.00
C TYR A 151 3.77 5.58 -2.80
N PRO A 152 5.03 5.33 -2.38
CA PRO A 152 5.30 4.50 -1.21
C PRO A 152 4.85 5.20 0.08
N THR A 153 4.41 4.45 1.08
CA THR A 153 4.27 4.99 2.44
C THR A 153 5.43 4.50 3.28
N PHE A 154 6.25 5.40 3.82
CA PHE A 154 7.29 5.04 4.79
C PHE A 154 6.75 5.15 6.21
N PHE A 155 7.10 4.20 7.06
CA PHE A 155 6.90 4.30 8.51
C PHE A 155 8.24 4.69 9.13
N GLU A 156 8.28 5.86 9.79
CA GLU A 156 9.49 6.33 10.47
C GLU A 156 9.75 5.57 11.77
N GLU A 157 8.69 5.03 12.38
CA GLU A 157 8.81 4.19 13.57
C GLU A 157 9.30 2.78 13.24
N GLU A 158 10.10 2.22 14.15
CA GLU A 158 10.59 0.86 14.02
C GLU A 158 9.45 -0.16 14.09
N ALA A 159 9.60 -1.22 13.30
CA ALA A 159 8.68 -2.33 13.34
C ALA A 159 9.00 -3.25 14.53
N GLU A 160 7.96 -3.84 15.10
CA GLU A 160 8.02 -4.60 16.34
C GLU A 160 7.68 -6.07 16.08
N LYS A 161 8.21 -6.95 16.95
CA LYS A 161 7.85 -8.37 16.92
C LYS A 161 6.41 -8.57 17.38
N ASP A 162 5.72 -9.46 16.70
CA ASP A 162 4.39 -9.94 17.04
C ASP A 162 4.27 -11.43 16.77
N VAL A 163 3.20 -12.05 17.24
CA VAL A 163 2.93 -13.48 17.08
C VAL A 163 1.49 -13.69 16.69
N ILE A 164 1.27 -14.34 15.54
CA ILE A 164 -0.05 -14.82 15.14
C ILE A 164 -0.12 -16.33 15.39
N THR A 165 -1.11 -16.77 16.16
CA THR A 165 -1.36 -18.19 16.42
C THR A 165 -2.61 -18.64 15.67
N PRO A 166 -2.51 -19.36 14.55
CA PRO A 166 -3.67 -19.91 13.87
C PRO A 166 -4.32 -20.97 14.75
N LEU A 167 -5.62 -20.82 15.01
CA LEU A 167 -6.40 -21.74 15.84
C LEU A 167 -7.28 -22.64 14.96
N LYS A 168 -7.46 -23.89 15.38
CA LYS A 168 -8.48 -24.76 14.78
C LYS A 168 -9.87 -24.24 15.16
N ARG A 169 -10.79 -24.19 14.20
CA ARG A 169 -12.14 -23.63 14.40
C ARG A 169 -13.00 -24.45 15.37
N ASP A 170 -12.82 -25.76 15.39
CA ASP A 170 -13.58 -26.73 16.18
C ASP A 170 -13.23 -26.70 17.67
N THR A 171 -11.94 -26.62 17.98
CA THR A 171 -11.38 -26.83 19.31
C THR A 171 -10.78 -25.56 19.91
N ARG A 172 -10.65 -24.49 19.09
CA ARG A 172 -9.93 -23.25 19.42
C ARG A 172 -8.49 -23.47 19.91
N THR A 173 -7.91 -24.62 19.58
CA THR A 173 -6.53 -24.97 19.92
C THR A 173 -5.54 -24.53 18.82
N PRO A 174 -4.27 -24.23 19.15
CA PRO A 174 -3.25 -23.94 18.15
C PRO A 174 -3.15 -25.04 17.08
N THR A 175 -3.10 -24.64 15.81
CA THR A 175 -2.85 -25.58 14.72
C THR A 175 -1.39 -26.07 14.74
N LYS A 176 -1.10 -27.12 13.96
CA LYS A 176 0.28 -27.61 13.74
C LYS A 176 1.24 -26.56 13.17
N LYS A 177 0.71 -25.43 12.66
CA LYS A 177 1.51 -24.29 12.17
C LYS A 177 2.07 -23.40 13.29
N GLY A 178 1.75 -23.71 14.55
CA GLY A 178 2.32 -23.07 15.74
C GLY A 178 2.03 -21.57 15.83
N PRO A 179 2.53 -20.90 16.88
CA PRO A 179 2.65 -19.45 16.89
C PRO A 179 3.65 -19.02 15.82
N ILE A 180 3.22 -18.16 14.90
CA ILE A 180 4.03 -17.66 13.79
C ILE A 180 4.54 -16.27 14.18
N PRO A 181 5.85 -16.10 14.45
CA PRO A 181 6.42 -14.80 14.70
C PRO A 181 6.43 -13.98 13.40
N LEU A 182 6.11 -12.70 13.52
CA LEU A 182 6.11 -11.76 12.41
C LEU A 182 6.44 -10.36 12.89
N GLU A 183 6.89 -9.54 11.96
CA GLU A 183 7.17 -8.14 12.24
C GLU A 183 6.00 -7.27 11.76
N VAL A 184 5.63 -6.32 12.60
CA VAL A 184 4.46 -5.47 12.39
C VAL A 184 4.75 -4.03 12.75
N ILE A 185 4.10 -3.10 12.05
CA ILE A 185 3.87 -1.77 12.59
C ILE A 185 2.64 -1.87 13.48
N LYS A 186 2.78 -1.51 14.75
CA LYS A 186 1.71 -1.61 15.74
C LYS A 186 0.59 -0.58 15.48
N PRO A 187 -0.59 -0.75 16.07
CA PRO A 187 -1.63 0.28 16.08
C PRO A 187 -1.13 1.59 16.72
N GLY A 188 -1.73 2.71 16.34
CA GLY A 188 -1.39 4.05 16.82
C GLY A 188 -0.22 4.71 16.09
N LYS A 189 0.41 4.02 15.13
CA LYS A 189 1.50 4.58 14.29
C LYS A 189 0.93 5.30 13.08
N ASN A 190 1.65 6.33 12.64
CA ASN A 190 1.20 7.20 11.56
C ASN A 190 1.81 6.81 10.21
N GLY A 191 1.17 7.22 9.14
CA GLY A 191 1.73 7.12 7.80
C GLY A 191 0.99 8.04 6.84
N ASP A 192 1.66 8.40 5.74
CA ASP A 192 1.08 9.21 4.70
C ASP A 192 0.83 8.38 3.44
N PHE A 193 -0.41 8.44 2.95
CA PHE A 193 -0.82 7.88 1.67
C PHE A 193 -0.86 8.99 0.62
N TYR A 194 -0.11 8.81 -0.46
CA TYR A 194 -0.11 9.71 -1.60
C TYR A 194 -0.56 8.96 -2.87
N LEU A 195 -1.52 9.55 -3.57
CA LEU A 195 -2.07 9.05 -4.81
C LEU A 195 -2.25 10.21 -5.78
N LEU A 196 -1.71 10.06 -6.98
CA LEU A 196 -1.90 11.02 -8.06
C LEU A 196 -2.86 10.44 -9.10
N TYR A 197 -3.97 11.14 -9.33
CA TYR A 197 -4.86 10.92 -10.45
C TYR A 197 -4.40 11.78 -11.63
N LEU A 198 -4.14 11.14 -12.77
CA LEU A 198 -3.91 11.82 -14.04
C LEU A 198 -5.07 11.47 -14.98
N PRO A 199 -5.76 12.45 -15.59
CA PRO A 199 -6.86 12.19 -16.53
C PRO A 199 -6.40 11.59 -17.86
N TYR A 200 -5.17 11.08 -17.93
CA TYR A 200 -4.54 10.50 -19.11
C TYR A 200 -4.19 9.03 -18.86
N PRO A 201 -4.27 8.17 -19.90
CA PRO A 201 -4.60 8.51 -21.29
C PRO A 201 -6.08 8.92 -21.46
N LYS A 202 -6.30 10.01 -22.21
CA LYS A 202 -7.62 10.40 -22.70
C LYS A 202 -7.93 9.46 -23.87
N GLY A 203 -8.85 8.53 -23.68
CA GLY A 203 -9.33 7.66 -24.77
C GLY A 203 -9.99 8.47 -25.88
N LYS A 204 -10.24 7.84 -27.04
CA LYS A 204 -10.85 8.52 -28.21
C LYS A 204 -12.20 9.20 -27.89
N ASP A 205 -12.94 8.68 -26.91
CA ASP A 205 -14.26 9.17 -26.48
C ASP A 205 -14.23 9.81 -25.07
N PHE A 206 -13.10 10.42 -24.69
CA PHE A 206 -12.99 11.10 -23.39
C PHE A 206 -14.07 12.17 -23.21
N LYS A 207 -14.75 12.14 -22.06
CA LYS A 207 -15.72 13.17 -21.62
C LYS A 207 -15.24 13.76 -20.31
N GLU A 208 -15.40 15.07 -20.13
CA GLU A 208 -15.00 15.74 -18.88
C GLU A 208 -15.71 15.15 -17.65
N ASP A 209 -16.97 14.71 -17.80
CA ASP A 209 -17.73 14.01 -16.77
C ASP A 209 -17.04 12.71 -16.28
N GLU A 210 -16.15 12.11 -17.07
CA GLU A 210 -15.39 10.92 -16.64
C GLU A 210 -14.48 11.24 -15.46
N ILE A 211 -13.95 12.47 -15.35
CA ILE A 211 -13.06 12.86 -14.25
C ILE A 211 -13.83 12.83 -12.93
N LYS A 212 -15.00 13.47 -12.90
CA LYS A 212 -15.85 13.49 -11.71
C LYS A 212 -16.27 12.08 -11.32
N GLU A 213 -16.71 11.28 -12.30
CA GLU A 213 -17.09 9.89 -12.10
C GLU A 213 -15.94 9.04 -11.55
N ASP A 214 -14.73 9.23 -12.09
CA ASP A 214 -13.51 8.57 -11.63
C ASP A 214 -13.21 8.91 -10.16
N LEU A 215 -13.25 10.19 -9.80
CA LEU A 215 -12.93 10.67 -8.46
C LEU A 215 -13.97 10.25 -7.43
N GLU A 216 -15.27 10.27 -7.76
CA GLU A 216 -16.34 9.78 -6.90
C GLU A 216 -16.20 8.27 -6.62
N PHE A 217 -15.96 7.47 -7.66
CA PHE A 217 -15.71 6.04 -7.51
C PHE A 217 -14.43 5.77 -6.72
N LEU A 218 -13.39 6.57 -6.93
CA LEU A 218 -12.12 6.47 -6.22
C LEU A 218 -12.30 6.77 -4.72
N ALA A 219 -13.07 7.80 -4.37
CA ALA A 219 -13.35 8.15 -2.98
C ALA A 219 -14.05 6.98 -2.25
N GLU A 220 -15.06 6.36 -2.87
CA GLU A 220 -15.75 5.20 -2.27
C GLU A 220 -14.82 3.99 -2.15
N THR A 221 -13.96 3.79 -3.17
CA THR A 221 -12.96 2.73 -3.14
C THR A 221 -11.95 2.93 -2.00
N LEU A 222 -11.45 4.16 -1.80
CA LEU A 222 -10.55 4.51 -0.70
C LEU A 222 -11.21 4.27 0.66
N LYS A 223 -12.48 4.66 0.81
CA LYS A 223 -13.27 4.44 2.03
C LYS A 223 -13.35 2.95 2.38
N LEU A 224 -13.68 2.10 1.42
CA LEU A 224 -13.73 0.64 1.61
C LEU A 224 -12.35 0.07 1.95
N MET A 225 -11.30 0.52 1.26
CA MET A 225 -9.93 0.07 1.53
C MET A 225 -9.52 0.42 2.97
N PHE A 226 -9.73 1.66 3.40
CA PHE A 226 -9.26 2.15 4.70
C PHE A 226 -10.05 1.61 5.89
N TYR A 227 -11.37 1.47 5.76
CA TYR A 227 -12.24 1.19 6.90
C TYR A 227 -12.81 -0.24 6.94
N ALA A 228 -12.87 -0.95 5.81
CA ALA A 228 -13.47 -2.28 5.74
C ALA A 228 -12.44 -3.39 5.46
N TYR A 229 -11.58 -3.21 4.46
CA TYR A 229 -10.69 -4.27 3.99
C TYR A 229 -9.25 -4.18 4.49
N GLY A 230 -8.76 -2.98 4.77
CA GLY A 230 -7.37 -2.69 5.13
C GLY A 230 -6.38 -2.88 3.97
N PHE A 231 -5.13 -2.49 4.22
CA PHE A 231 -4.03 -2.53 3.24
C PHE A 231 -2.81 -3.37 3.67
N SER A 232 -3.03 -4.52 4.31
CA SER A 232 -1.94 -5.39 4.82
C SER A 232 -1.89 -6.76 4.15
N ALA A 233 -0.80 -7.52 4.29
CA ALA A 233 -0.74 -8.91 3.84
C ALA A 233 -1.76 -9.83 4.56
N LYS A 234 -2.21 -9.45 5.77
CA LYS A 234 -3.11 -10.23 6.62
C LYS A 234 -4.52 -9.60 6.75
N LYS A 235 -5.08 -9.06 5.66
CA LYS A 235 -6.41 -8.40 5.64
C LYS A 235 -7.54 -9.22 6.24
N THR A 236 -7.54 -10.54 6.05
CA THR A 236 -8.58 -11.44 6.61
C THR A 236 -8.59 -11.47 8.14
N SER A 237 -7.53 -11.02 8.79
CA SER A 237 -7.43 -10.83 10.24
C SER A 237 -7.60 -9.36 10.66
N GLY A 238 -8.06 -8.49 9.75
CA GLY A 238 -8.33 -7.07 9.98
C GLY A 238 -7.10 -6.16 10.00
N PHE A 239 -5.94 -6.64 9.53
CA PHE A 239 -4.71 -5.83 9.53
C PHE A 239 -4.77 -4.69 8.50
N GLY A 240 -4.12 -3.56 8.81
CA GLY A 240 -4.05 -2.39 7.94
C GLY A 240 -5.35 -1.58 7.86
N ILE A 241 -6.25 -1.69 8.83
CA ILE A 241 -7.38 -0.78 9.01
C ILE A 241 -6.89 0.48 9.73
N ILE A 242 -7.38 1.64 9.33
CA ILE A 242 -7.01 2.93 9.93
C ILE A 242 -8.08 3.45 10.91
N GLU A 243 -7.67 4.42 11.72
CA GLU A 243 -8.59 5.22 12.52
C GLU A 243 -9.44 6.13 11.64
N GLN A 244 -10.57 6.60 12.16
CA GLN A 244 -11.45 7.51 11.45
C GLN A 244 -10.70 8.81 11.12
N LEU A 245 -10.65 9.17 9.85
CA LEU A 245 -10.01 10.40 9.40
C LEU A 245 -10.84 11.62 9.81
N GLN A 246 -10.14 12.71 10.14
CA GLN A 246 -10.70 14.06 10.26
C GLN A 246 -10.46 14.82 8.95
N ASP A 247 -11.19 15.91 8.71
CA ASP A 247 -11.03 16.74 7.50
C ASP A 247 -9.58 17.20 7.28
N LYS A 248 -8.88 17.61 8.36
CA LYS A 248 -7.47 18.03 8.32
C LYS A 248 -6.50 16.93 7.87
N ASN A 249 -6.92 15.67 7.90
CA ASN A 249 -6.10 14.53 7.49
C ASN A 249 -6.17 14.26 5.99
N VAL A 250 -7.10 14.90 5.27
CA VAL A 250 -7.34 14.70 3.84
C VAL A 250 -7.06 16.00 3.11
N GLU A 251 -5.91 16.04 2.43
CA GLU A 251 -5.48 17.16 1.60
C GLU A 251 -5.66 16.76 0.13
N ILE A 252 -6.43 17.53 -0.63
CA ILE A 252 -6.71 17.28 -2.04
C ILE A 252 -6.29 18.52 -2.82
N TYR A 253 -5.47 18.33 -3.85
CA TYR A 253 -5.01 19.42 -4.70
C TYR A 253 -5.39 19.12 -6.16
N PRO A 254 -6.11 20.02 -6.85
CA PRO A 254 -6.62 21.31 -6.37
C PRO A 254 -7.76 21.18 -5.33
N GLU A 255 -7.91 22.21 -4.48
CA GLU A 255 -8.80 22.19 -3.29
C GLU A 255 -10.29 22.12 -3.64
N ASP A 256 -10.70 22.58 -4.81
CA ASP A 256 -12.08 22.49 -5.31
C ASP A 256 -12.58 21.04 -5.43
N MET A 257 -11.66 20.11 -5.72
CA MET A 257 -11.94 18.67 -5.78
C MET A 257 -12.12 18.02 -4.41
N LYS A 258 -11.76 18.71 -3.30
CA LYS A 258 -11.78 18.14 -1.95
C LYS A 258 -13.16 17.67 -1.51
N SER A 259 -14.21 18.37 -1.95
CA SER A 259 -15.61 18.04 -1.63
C SER A 259 -16.01 16.61 -2.04
N ILE A 260 -15.42 16.06 -3.11
CA ILE A 260 -15.68 14.69 -3.60
C ILE A 260 -15.22 13.65 -2.57
N PHE A 261 -14.16 13.95 -1.82
CA PHE A 261 -13.54 13.04 -0.85
C PHE A 261 -14.09 13.19 0.57
N SER A 262 -15.14 14.00 0.78
CA SER A 262 -15.71 14.24 2.11
C SER A 262 -16.17 12.96 2.81
N ILE A 263 -16.61 11.97 2.03
CA ILE A 263 -17.03 10.65 2.52
C ILE A 263 -15.96 9.89 3.30
N LEU A 264 -14.68 10.30 3.20
CA LEU A 264 -13.58 9.73 3.96
C LEU A 264 -13.55 10.20 5.41
N TYR A 265 -14.03 11.41 5.70
CA TYR A 265 -13.95 12.03 7.04
C TYR A 265 -15.30 12.47 7.63
N THR A 266 -16.39 12.38 6.86
CA THR A 266 -17.75 12.58 7.39
C THR A 266 -18.33 11.27 7.91
N GLU A 267 -18.89 11.28 9.12
CA GLU A 267 -19.65 10.13 9.62
C GLU A 267 -20.89 9.89 8.73
N VAL A 268 -21.04 8.68 8.23
CA VAL A 268 -22.32 8.25 7.66
C VAL A 268 -23.27 8.06 8.84
N ASN A 269 -24.27 8.94 8.99
CA ASN A 269 -25.39 8.74 9.90
C ASN A 269 -26.08 7.41 9.58
N LYS A 270 -25.64 6.31 10.19
CA LYS A 270 -26.29 5.01 10.11
C LYS A 270 -27.48 4.98 11.06
N THR A 271 -28.54 5.71 10.75
CA THR A 271 -29.89 5.35 11.21
C THR A 271 -30.37 4.18 10.36
N VAL A 272 -29.87 2.98 10.66
CA VAL A 272 -30.53 1.73 10.28
C VAL A 272 -30.48 0.82 11.50
N ASN A 273 -31.68 0.59 12.05
CA ASN A 273 -31.96 -0.34 13.13
C ASN A 273 -31.19 -1.65 12.96
N HIS A 274 -30.39 -2.01 13.96
CA HIS A 274 -29.88 -3.36 14.07
C HIS A 274 -31.07 -4.28 14.39
N GLY A 275 -31.64 -4.84 13.33
CA GLY A 275 -32.53 -5.99 13.44
C GLY A 275 -31.77 -7.11 14.15
N ALA A 276 -32.25 -7.45 15.34
CA ALA A 276 -31.75 -8.53 16.16
C ALA A 276 -31.72 -9.85 15.37
N TYR A 277 -30.61 -10.58 15.49
CA TYR A 277 -30.62 -12.03 15.29
C TYR A 277 -30.08 -12.68 16.56
N LYS A 278 -31.00 -13.41 17.21
CA LYS A 278 -30.73 -14.47 18.18
C LYS A 278 -29.99 -15.62 17.52
#